data_AF-G3A400-F1
#
_entry.id   AF-G3A400-F1
#
_cell.length_a   1.000
_cell.length_b   1.000
_cell.length_c   1.000
_cell.angle_alpha   90.00
_cell.angle_beta   90.00
_cell.angle_gamma   90.00
#
_symmetry.space_group_name_H-M   'P 1'
#
loop_
_entity.id
_entity.type
_entity.pdbx_description
1 polymer ?
#
loop_
_entity_poly.entity_id
_entity_poly.type
_entity_poly.pdbx_seq_one_letter_code
_entity_poly.pdbx_strand_id
1 'polypeptide(L)'
;MSQQSMIKRQDIAGLDAGLSLVSGSAQERFFQALVDYFIQWSACHAASISAGHIKPDRALLVVYSESPKLEPGIPTSVSVNPIEVFAALLTLDDGVAVAVESLSEVIQHVPQFNNGATEAFQFVREHLKADQTFALLMLGQSRMLVHDKGVPIDEWMHKPRTIKVEQLDEAAITPELIGQQLDEFHNEALASHRGTIARLMWQIEEEPTLSVLRHKPELHVQSGLLTYFRGLYRNKVATVDEEVALTEGRVDVRVVRFDQAKQRFITMIELKVLDPKNTDAKNLEWAHQGIEQAHGYKKTNQAEAAFACIYDARRSKADQMPTLKPDANAKGVLLKVQPMEVPDPRPQKKGKNGAATSAMPPKGSRATPTAKRAGSGSVAKKQSAAKGAPKKL
;
A
#
# COMPACT_ATOMS: atom_id res chain seq x y z
N MET A 1 49.41 -10.15 -12.60
CA MET A 1 49.34 -9.06 -11.60
C MET A 1 47.91 -8.53 -11.60
N SER A 2 47.10 -8.94 -10.64
CA SER A 2 45.68 -8.56 -10.53
C SER A 2 45.55 -7.59 -9.35
N GLN A 3 45.21 -6.34 -9.64
CA GLN A 3 44.86 -5.36 -8.62
C GLN A 3 43.46 -5.71 -8.08
N GLN A 4 43.42 -6.34 -6.91
CA GLN A 4 42.20 -6.38 -6.10
C GLN A 4 41.89 -4.94 -5.65
N SER A 5 40.83 -4.39 -6.23
CA SER A 5 40.18 -3.18 -5.76
C SER A 5 39.64 -3.43 -4.35
N MET A 6 40.42 -3.06 -3.33
CA MET A 6 39.93 -2.93 -1.95
C MET A 6 38.87 -1.83 -1.94
N ILE A 7 37.60 -2.22 -1.86
CA ILE A 7 36.52 -1.32 -1.50
C ILE A 7 36.89 -0.70 -0.15
N LYS A 8 37.09 0.62 -0.12
CA LYS A 8 37.50 1.32 1.09
C LYS A 8 36.27 1.48 1.97
N ARG A 9 36.44 1.39 3.29
CA ARG A 9 35.40 1.68 4.31
C ARG A 9 34.71 3.05 4.13
N GLN A 10 35.28 3.95 3.34
CA GLN A 10 34.67 5.23 2.97
C GLN A 10 33.53 5.10 1.95
N ASP A 11 33.44 4.00 1.20
CA ASP A 11 32.32 3.72 0.29
C ASP A 11 31.07 3.19 1.05
N ILE A 12 31.21 2.98 2.36
CA ILE A 12 30.15 2.62 3.33
C ILE A 12 29.70 3.86 4.12
N ALA A 13 30.38 5.00 3.99
CA ALA A 13 30.00 6.27 4.60
C ALA A 13 28.76 6.84 3.88
N GLY A 14 27.61 6.31 4.25
CA GLY A 14 26.28 6.56 3.70
C GLY A 14 25.21 5.64 4.30
N LEU A 15 25.61 4.56 4.99
CA LEU A 15 24.72 3.74 5.82
C LEU A 15 24.48 4.32 7.22
N ASP A 16 25.41 5.12 7.75
CA ASP A 16 25.30 5.74 9.10
C ASP A 16 24.95 7.24 9.06
N ALA A 17 24.82 7.85 7.88
CA ALA A 17 24.53 9.27 7.73
C ALA A 17 23.02 9.51 7.55
N GLY A 18 22.29 9.27 8.64
CA GLY A 18 20.89 9.63 8.76
C GLY A 18 20.19 8.64 9.67
N LEU A 19 19.70 9.11 10.81
CA LEU A 19 18.39 8.68 11.27
C LEU A 19 17.44 8.95 10.10
N SER A 20 17.37 8.04 9.13
CA SER A 20 16.37 8.08 8.09
C SER A 20 15.06 8.01 8.86
N LEU A 21 14.36 9.13 8.93
CA LEU A 21 12.98 9.17 9.37
C LEU A 21 12.24 8.32 8.34
N VAL A 22 12.12 7.03 8.68
CA VAL A 22 11.37 6.08 7.88
C VAL A 22 10.01 6.72 7.58
N SER A 23 9.69 6.85 6.30
CA SER A 23 8.51 7.54 5.82
C SER A 23 7.25 6.81 6.28
N GLY A 24 6.15 7.57 6.30
CA GLY A 24 4.86 7.10 6.78
C GLY A 24 4.49 7.60 8.18
N SER A 25 3.25 7.32 8.54
CA SER A 25 2.69 7.48 9.88
C SER A 25 3.36 6.54 10.88
N ALA A 26 3.16 6.79 12.19
CA ALA A 26 3.67 5.90 13.23
C ALA A 26 3.12 4.47 13.10
N GLN A 27 1.88 4.32 12.62
CA GLN A 27 1.25 3.03 12.33
C GLN A 27 1.95 2.30 11.18
N GLU A 28 2.34 3.02 10.12
CA GLU A 28 3.06 2.43 8.99
C GLU A 28 4.47 1.99 9.41
N ARG A 29 5.19 2.84 10.17
CA ARG A 29 6.49 2.48 10.74
C ARG A 29 6.41 1.26 11.67
N PHE A 30 5.34 1.15 12.45
CA PHE A 30 5.06 0.00 13.28
C PHE A 30 4.99 -1.31 12.47
N PHE A 31 4.25 -1.31 11.34
CA PHE A 31 4.21 -2.49 10.47
C PHE A 31 5.56 -2.82 9.85
N GLN A 32 6.34 -1.80 9.46
CA GLN A 32 7.69 -2.02 8.94
C GLN A 32 8.60 -2.66 9.99
N ALA A 33 8.59 -2.18 11.23
CA ALA A 33 9.35 -2.78 12.33
C ALA A 33 8.91 -4.23 12.61
N LEU A 34 7.62 -4.52 12.52
CA LEU A 34 7.09 -5.88 12.65
C LEU A 34 7.50 -6.81 11.52
N VAL A 35 7.56 -6.32 10.28
CA VAL A 35 8.09 -7.09 9.14
C VAL A 35 9.55 -7.47 9.42
N ASP A 36 10.38 -6.50 9.82
CA ASP A 36 11.78 -6.73 10.13
C ASP A 36 11.97 -7.72 11.30
N TYR A 37 11.15 -7.58 12.35
CA TYR A 37 11.10 -8.54 13.46
C TYR A 37 10.72 -9.94 12.96
N PHE A 38 9.66 -10.06 12.18
CA PHE A 38 9.14 -11.35 11.75
C PHE A 38 10.10 -12.07 10.79
N ILE A 39 10.82 -11.35 9.93
CA ILE A 39 11.88 -11.91 9.11
C ILE A 39 13.01 -12.49 9.97
N GLN A 40 13.46 -11.74 10.98
CA GLN A 40 14.52 -12.19 11.88
C GLN A 40 14.08 -13.39 12.72
N TRP A 41 12.87 -13.32 13.29
CA TRP A 41 12.27 -14.40 14.04
C TRP A 41 12.15 -15.67 13.18
N SER A 42 11.63 -15.55 11.96
CA SER A 42 11.46 -16.69 11.04
C SER A 42 12.81 -17.30 10.64
N ALA A 43 13.85 -16.48 10.50
CA ALA A 43 15.20 -16.97 10.20
C ALA A 43 15.81 -17.75 11.39
N CYS A 44 15.59 -17.30 12.62
CA CYS A 44 16.05 -18.00 13.83
C CYS A 44 15.28 -19.31 14.06
N HIS A 45 14.01 -19.37 13.66
CA HIS A 45 13.14 -20.52 13.89
C HIS A 45 12.94 -21.42 12.66
N ALA A 46 13.69 -21.18 11.57
CA ALA A 46 13.51 -21.89 10.30
C ALA A 46 13.54 -23.42 10.45
N ALA A 47 14.51 -23.96 11.22
CA ALA A 47 14.61 -25.39 11.47
C ALA A 47 13.40 -25.95 12.23
N SER A 48 12.89 -25.22 13.23
CA SER A 48 11.70 -25.60 14.01
C SER A 48 10.41 -25.56 13.17
N ILE A 49 10.30 -24.60 12.25
CA ILE A 49 9.19 -24.52 11.30
C ILE A 49 9.24 -25.70 10.33
N SER A 50 10.40 -25.97 9.72
CA SER A 50 10.56 -27.10 8.79
C SER A 50 10.35 -28.47 9.45
N ALA A 51 10.70 -28.59 10.74
CA ALA A 51 10.44 -29.81 11.53
C ALA A 51 8.98 -29.93 12.01
N GLY A 52 8.13 -28.93 11.76
CA GLY A 52 6.74 -28.92 12.22
C GLY A 52 6.56 -28.71 13.72
N HIS A 53 7.60 -28.28 14.44
CA HIS A 53 7.51 -27.95 15.87
C HIS A 53 6.71 -26.67 16.10
N ILE A 54 6.74 -25.75 15.13
CA ILE A 54 5.87 -24.57 15.09
C ILE A 54 4.70 -24.90 14.18
N LYS A 55 3.49 -24.92 14.76
CA LYS A 55 2.28 -25.23 14.01
C LYS A 55 1.96 -24.11 13.01
N PRO A 56 1.36 -24.42 11.85
CA PRO A 56 0.95 -23.41 10.86
C PRO A 56 0.00 -22.33 11.41
N ASP A 57 -0.80 -22.65 12.42
CA ASP A 57 -1.78 -21.75 13.03
C ASP A 57 -1.24 -21.00 14.26
N ARG A 58 0.05 -21.18 14.62
CA ARG A 58 0.70 -20.38 15.67
C ARG A 58 0.63 -18.90 15.30
N ALA A 59 0.11 -18.08 16.19
CA ALA A 59 -0.21 -16.69 15.90
C ALA A 59 0.24 -15.75 17.03
N LEU A 60 0.81 -14.60 16.65
CA LEU A 60 1.17 -13.53 17.58
C LEU A 60 0.42 -12.27 17.17
N LEU A 61 -0.46 -11.79 18.04
CA LEU A 61 -1.17 -10.53 17.87
C LEU A 61 -0.35 -9.41 18.52
N VAL A 62 0.05 -8.41 17.73
CA VAL A 62 0.74 -7.22 18.24
C VAL A 62 -0.12 -5.99 17.98
N VAL A 63 -0.50 -5.32 19.07
CA VAL A 63 -1.31 -4.09 19.04
C VAL A 63 -0.40 -2.88 19.19
N TYR A 64 -0.57 -1.89 18.33
CA TYR A 64 0.16 -0.63 18.42
C TYR A 64 -0.39 0.25 19.53
N SER A 65 0.50 0.82 20.34
CA SER A 65 0.21 1.87 21.32
C SER A 65 1.37 2.85 21.40
N GLU A 66 1.09 4.14 21.57
CA GLU A 66 2.12 5.15 21.82
C GLU A 66 2.76 5.00 23.22
N SER A 67 2.09 4.32 24.15
CA SER A 67 2.57 4.14 25.52
C SER A 67 2.01 2.84 26.12
N PRO A 68 2.55 1.66 25.77
CA PRO A 68 2.04 0.35 26.20
C PRO A 68 1.81 0.22 27.71
N LYS A 69 2.67 0.84 28.54
CA LYS A 69 2.54 0.84 30.02
C LYS A 69 1.34 1.65 30.54
N LEU A 70 0.91 2.67 29.80
CA LEU A 70 -0.13 3.61 30.21
C LEU A 70 -1.46 3.34 29.50
N GLU A 71 -1.37 2.99 28.22
CA GLU A 71 -2.48 2.73 27.33
C GLU A 71 -2.29 1.36 26.66
N PRO A 72 -2.60 0.26 27.37
CA PRO A 72 -2.39 -1.09 26.85
C PRO A 72 -3.19 -1.38 25.58
N GLY A 73 -4.21 -0.57 25.28
CA GLY A 73 -5.10 -0.82 24.14
C GLY A 73 -5.89 -2.12 24.25
N ILE A 74 -5.81 -2.84 25.36
CA ILE A 74 -6.56 -4.07 25.62
C ILE A 74 -7.23 -4.01 27.00
N PRO A 75 -8.36 -4.71 27.21
CA PRO A 75 -9.02 -4.73 28.50
C PRO A 75 -8.15 -5.39 29.59
N THR A 76 -8.06 -4.76 30.76
CA THR A 76 -7.30 -5.29 31.91
C THR A 76 -7.80 -6.65 32.39
N SER A 77 -9.09 -6.96 32.19
CA SER A 77 -9.69 -8.24 32.55
C SER A 77 -9.18 -9.44 31.74
N VAL A 78 -8.54 -9.19 30.60
CA VAL A 78 -8.02 -10.25 29.71
C VAL A 78 -6.50 -10.44 29.89
N SER A 79 -5.83 -9.44 30.46
CA SER A 79 -4.40 -9.49 30.72
C SER A 79 -4.08 -10.46 31.86
N VAL A 80 -3.10 -11.33 31.65
CA VAL A 80 -2.57 -12.22 32.68
C VAL A 80 -1.14 -11.80 32.98
N ASN A 81 -0.93 -11.13 34.12
CA ASN A 81 0.39 -10.68 34.61
C ASN A 81 1.30 -10.13 33.49
N PRO A 82 1.02 -8.91 32.97
CA PRO A 82 1.78 -8.38 31.85
C PRO A 82 3.28 -8.36 32.13
N ILE A 83 4.06 -8.87 31.18
CA ILE A 83 5.53 -8.91 31.26
C ILE A 83 6.14 -8.05 30.16
N GLU A 84 7.18 -7.31 30.51
CA GLU A 84 7.99 -6.61 29.51
C GLU A 84 8.88 -7.62 28.78
N VAL A 85 8.86 -7.54 27.44
CA VAL A 85 9.62 -8.43 26.56
C VAL A 85 10.49 -7.57 25.66
N PHE A 86 11.70 -8.05 25.37
CA PHE A 86 12.63 -7.36 24.49
C PHE A 86 12.56 -7.98 23.10
N ALA A 87 12.04 -7.23 22.10
CA ALA A 87 11.91 -7.70 20.73
C ALA A 87 13.26 -8.19 20.14
N ALA A 88 14.38 -7.59 20.54
CA ALA A 88 15.72 -8.00 20.12
C ALA A 88 16.10 -9.44 20.51
N LEU A 89 15.43 -10.04 21.49
CA LEU A 89 15.64 -11.43 21.89
C LEU A 89 14.90 -12.43 21.00
N LEU A 90 13.96 -11.96 20.16
CA LEU A 90 13.15 -12.79 19.26
C LEU A 90 12.36 -13.90 19.97
N THR A 91 11.87 -13.62 21.18
CA THR A 91 11.14 -14.58 22.04
C THR A 91 9.62 -14.40 22.04
N LEU A 92 9.08 -13.45 21.26
CA LEU A 92 7.63 -13.32 21.12
C LEU A 92 7.15 -14.41 20.16
N ASP A 93 6.64 -15.48 20.73
CA ASP A 93 6.31 -16.69 19.98
C ASP A 93 4.80 -16.95 19.88
N ASP A 94 3.95 -16.26 20.64
CA ASP A 94 2.49 -16.44 20.69
C ASP A 94 1.79 -15.34 21.50
N GLY A 95 0.47 -15.31 21.40
CA GLY A 95 -0.42 -14.59 22.29
C GLY A 95 -0.61 -13.14 21.87
N VAL A 96 -0.74 -12.26 22.86
CA VAL A 96 -1.05 -10.84 22.66
C VAL A 96 0.03 -9.99 23.28
N ALA A 97 0.63 -9.14 22.45
CA ALA A 97 1.58 -8.13 22.86
C ALA A 97 1.10 -6.74 22.44
N VAL A 98 1.55 -5.73 23.18
CA VAL A 98 1.29 -4.32 22.91
C VAL A 98 2.65 -3.63 22.79
N ALA A 99 2.85 -2.84 21.73
CA ALA A 99 4.15 -2.27 21.43
C ALA A 99 4.08 -0.87 20.84
N VAL A 100 5.16 -0.11 21.04
CA VAL A 100 5.43 1.16 20.35
C VAL A 100 5.88 0.95 18.91
N GLU A 101 5.96 2.04 18.13
CA GLU A 101 6.27 1.99 16.69
C GLU A 101 7.59 1.27 16.36
N SER A 102 8.60 1.41 17.22
CA SER A 102 9.95 0.87 17.02
C SER A 102 10.14 -0.52 17.62
N LEU A 103 9.13 -1.06 18.30
CA LEU A 103 9.22 -2.26 19.15
C LEU A 103 10.27 -2.14 20.28
N SER A 104 10.72 -0.92 20.63
CA SER A 104 11.65 -0.71 21.74
C SER A 104 11.03 -0.96 23.11
N GLU A 105 9.71 -0.88 23.18
CA GLU A 105 8.90 -1.22 24.34
C GLU A 105 7.80 -2.18 23.89
N VAL A 106 7.81 -3.38 24.48
CA VAL A 106 6.81 -4.41 24.22
C VAL A 106 6.35 -5.02 25.53
N ILE A 107 5.03 -5.07 25.74
CA ILE A 107 4.41 -5.72 26.88
C ILE A 107 3.58 -6.89 26.38
N GLN A 108 3.91 -8.10 26.82
CA GLN A 108 3.12 -9.28 26.56
C GLN A 108 2.04 -9.41 27.63
N HIS A 109 0.78 -9.39 27.22
CA HIS A 109 -0.39 -9.44 28.09
C HIS A 109 -1.05 -10.82 28.13
N VAL A 110 -0.96 -11.56 27.03
CA VAL A 110 -1.41 -12.95 26.93
C VAL A 110 -0.22 -13.76 26.41
N PRO A 111 0.29 -14.74 27.18
CA PRO A 111 1.52 -15.44 26.82
C PRO A 111 1.36 -16.41 25.64
N GLN A 112 0.16 -16.96 25.45
CA GLN A 112 -0.12 -17.92 24.38
C GLN A 112 -1.60 -18.02 24.07
N PHE A 113 -1.92 -18.37 22.82
CA PHE A 113 -3.24 -18.85 22.42
C PHE A 113 -3.28 -20.39 22.51
N ASN A 114 -4.32 -20.92 23.16
CA ASN A 114 -4.58 -22.36 23.24
C ASN A 114 -5.04 -22.94 21.89
N ASN A 115 -5.74 -22.13 21.08
CA ASN A 115 -6.26 -22.54 19.77
C ASN A 115 -5.69 -21.70 18.61
N GLY A 116 -4.45 -21.25 18.77
CA GLY A 116 -3.68 -20.53 17.76
C GLY A 116 -4.44 -19.36 17.13
N ALA A 117 -4.41 -19.27 15.81
CA ALA A 117 -5.03 -18.20 15.05
C ALA A 117 -6.54 -18.07 15.30
N THR A 118 -7.27 -19.16 15.54
CA THR A 118 -8.72 -19.08 15.79
C THR A 118 -9.02 -18.25 17.03
N GLU A 119 -8.26 -18.45 18.11
CA GLU A 119 -8.39 -17.68 19.34
C GLU A 119 -7.92 -16.24 19.14
N ALA A 120 -6.88 -16.02 18.34
CA ALA A 120 -6.47 -14.66 17.97
C ALA A 120 -7.57 -13.88 17.24
N PHE A 121 -8.27 -14.51 16.29
CA PHE A 121 -9.42 -13.88 15.61
C PHE A 121 -10.59 -13.61 16.56
N GLN A 122 -10.85 -14.52 17.51
CA GLN A 122 -11.86 -14.30 18.56
C GLN A 122 -11.48 -13.13 19.46
N PHE A 123 -10.22 -13.06 19.88
CA PHE A 123 -9.68 -11.95 20.67
C PHE A 123 -9.87 -10.61 19.94
N VAL A 124 -9.50 -10.54 18.66
CA VAL A 124 -9.68 -9.33 17.84
C VAL A 124 -11.15 -8.91 17.82
N ARG A 125 -12.06 -9.84 17.53
CA ARG A 125 -13.50 -9.57 17.45
C ARG A 125 -14.09 -9.07 18.77
N GLU A 126 -13.62 -9.60 19.89
CA GLU A 126 -14.22 -9.38 21.21
C GLU A 126 -13.60 -8.19 21.95
N HIS A 127 -12.35 -7.84 21.64
CA HIS A 127 -11.59 -6.90 22.46
C HIS A 127 -11.00 -5.72 21.69
N LEU A 128 -10.78 -5.84 20.39
CA LEU A 128 -10.19 -4.76 19.60
C LEU A 128 -11.26 -3.94 18.88
N LYS A 129 -10.92 -2.67 18.64
CA LYS A 129 -11.79 -1.69 18.01
C LYS A 129 -11.22 -1.23 16.68
N ALA A 130 -12.11 -0.72 15.84
CA ALA A 130 -11.76 -0.21 14.52
C ALA A 130 -10.79 0.98 14.57
N ASP A 131 -10.73 1.75 15.66
CA ASP A 131 -9.83 2.89 15.83
C ASP A 131 -8.41 2.51 16.28
N GLN A 132 -8.15 1.22 16.50
CA GLN A 132 -6.84 0.69 16.84
C GLN A 132 -6.07 0.23 15.60
N THR A 133 -4.79 -0.04 15.78
CA THR A 133 -3.89 -0.55 14.73
C THR A 133 -3.21 -1.79 15.29
N PHE A 134 -3.22 -2.88 14.54
CA PHE A 134 -2.61 -4.13 14.99
C PHE A 134 -2.20 -5.02 13.82
N ALA A 135 -1.33 -5.98 14.11
CA ALA A 135 -0.94 -7.02 13.18
C ALA A 135 -1.04 -8.39 13.83
N LEU A 136 -1.50 -9.37 13.06
CA LEU A 136 -1.49 -10.78 13.43
C LEU A 136 -0.42 -11.49 12.61
N LEU A 137 0.69 -11.84 13.26
CA LEU A 137 1.79 -12.57 12.65
C LEU A 137 1.43 -14.06 12.65
N MET A 138 1.27 -14.64 11.47
CA MET A 138 1.02 -16.07 11.29
C MET A 138 2.36 -16.79 11.23
N LEU A 139 2.93 -17.08 12.39
CA LEU A 139 4.33 -17.48 12.55
C LEU A 139 4.69 -18.77 11.81
N GLY A 140 3.74 -19.70 11.65
CA GLY A 140 3.93 -20.92 10.86
C GLY A 140 3.58 -20.82 9.37
N GLN A 141 3.15 -19.65 8.87
CA GLN A 141 2.69 -19.43 7.49
C GLN A 141 3.41 -18.29 6.77
N SER A 142 4.45 -17.71 7.36
CA SER A 142 5.27 -16.64 6.77
C SER A 142 4.44 -15.50 6.17
N ARG A 143 3.39 -15.08 6.88
CA ARG A 143 2.53 -13.96 6.48
C ARG A 143 2.02 -13.19 7.68
N MET A 144 1.81 -11.90 7.49
CA MET A 144 1.29 -10.99 8.50
C MET A 144 -0.05 -10.43 8.04
N LEU A 145 -1.06 -10.48 8.90
CA LEU A 145 -2.37 -9.89 8.63
C LEU A 145 -2.46 -8.55 9.35
N VAL A 146 -2.71 -7.48 8.61
CA VAL A 146 -2.63 -6.11 9.12
C VAL A 146 -4.00 -5.47 9.20
N HIS A 147 -4.28 -4.79 10.31
CA HIS A 147 -5.44 -3.94 10.50
C HIS A 147 -5.01 -2.48 10.66
N ASP A 148 -5.47 -1.65 9.72
CA ASP A 148 -5.24 -0.20 9.71
C ASP A 148 -6.34 0.51 10.52
N LYS A 149 -5.97 1.61 11.21
CA LYS A 149 -6.91 2.44 11.96
C LYS A 149 -8.05 2.94 11.06
N GLY A 150 -9.27 2.80 11.56
CA GLY A 150 -10.52 3.18 10.90
C GLY A 150 -11.16 2.06 10.07
N VAL A 151 -10.48 0.93 9.86
CA VAL A 151 -11.07 -0.22 9.14
C VAL A 151 -12.04 -0.96 10.08
N PRO A 152 -13.31 -1.20 9.69
CA PRO A 152 -14.22 -2.01 10.49
C PRO A 152 -13.65 -3.40 10.75
N ILE A 153 -13.71 -3.88 12.00
CA ILE A 153 -13.18 -5.19 12.40
C ILE A 153 -13.83 -6.32 11.59
N ASP A 154 -15.14 -6.28 11.41
CA ASP A 154 -15.84 -7.27 10.58
C ASP A 154 -15.32 -7.29 9.14
N GLU A 155 -15.07 -6.13 8.54
CA GLU A 155 -14.51 -6.06 7.19
C GLU A 155 -13.12 -6.70 7.14
N TRP A 156 -12.28 -6.34 8.10
CA TRP A 156 -10.93 -6.90 8.23
C TRP A 156 -10.96 -8.42 8.42
N MET A 157 -11.86 -8.95 9.26
CA MET A 157 -11.97 -10.39 9.48
C MET A 157 -12.31 -11.18 8.20
N HIS A 158 -13.09 -10.59 7.30
CA HIS A 158 -13.45 -11.24 6.03
C HIS A 158 -12.35 -11.14 4.98
N LYS A 159 -11.62 -10.01 4.95
CA LYS A 159 -10.58 -9.76 3.95
C LYS A 159 -9.42 -8.95 4.55
N PRO A 160 -8.59 -9.58 5.39
CA PRO A 160 -7.48 -8.86 6.02
C PRO A 160 -6.43 -8.50 4.97
N ARG A 161 -5.80 -7.34 5.13
CA ARG A 161 -4.59 -7.01 4.37
C ARG A 161 -3.52 -8.04 4.74
N THR A 162 -2.93 -8.68 3.74
CA THR A 162 -1.85 -9.64 3.97
C THR A 162 -0.55 -9.04 3.47
N ILE A 163 0.47 -9.02 4.33
CA ILE A 163 1.86 -8.83 3.95
C ILE A 163 2.49 -10.21 3.93
N LYS A 164 2.95 -10.62 2.75
CA LYS A 164 3.70 -11.88 2.62
C LYS A 164 5.12 -11.65 3.14
N VAL A 165 5.62 -12.62 3.90
CA VAL A 165 7.01 -12.64 4.36
C VAL A 165 7.69 -13.78 3.65
N GLU A 166 8.28 -13.49 2.49
CA GLU A 166 8.88 -14.50 1.64
C GLU A 166 10.41 -14.48 1.75
N GLN A 167 11.02 -15.63 1.50
CA GLN A 167 12.47 -15.75 1.39
C GLN A 167 12.82 -16.02 -0.07
N LEU A 168 12.98 -14.95 -0.84
CA LEU A 168 13.46 -15.05 -2.20
C LEU A 168 14.97 -15.29 -2.23
N ASP A 169 15.41 -16.15 -3.15
CA ASP A 169 16.82 -16.30 -3.48
C ASP A 169 17.33 -15.02 -4.15
N GLU A 170 18.59 -14.69 -3.90
CA GLU A 170 19.27 -13.51 -4.42
C GLU A 170 19.23 -13.42 -5.95
N ALA A 171 19.47 -14.56 -6.60
CA ALA A 171 19.44 -14.67 -8.05
C ALA A 171 18.05 -14.44 -8.65
N ALA A 172 16.98 -14.56 -7.86
CA ALA A 172 15.62 -14.35 -8.31
C ALA A 172 15.23 -12.86 -8.36
N ILE A 173 15.93 -11.99 -7.61
CA ILE A 173 15.60 -10.56 -7.54
C ILE A 173 16.16 -9.84 -8.78
N THR A 174 15.43 -9.87 -9.89
CA THR A 174 15.81 -9.15 -11.12
C THR A 174 14.92 -7.92 -11.34
N PRO A 175 15.32 -6.95 -12.19
CA PRO A 175 14.44 -5.86 -12.58
C PRO A 175 13.08 -6.34 -13.11
N GLU A 176 13.04 -7.44 -13.84
CA GLU A 176 11.79 -8.02 -14.35
C GLU A 176 10.88 -8.49 -13.21
N LEU A 177 11.41 -9.17 -12.20
CA LEU A 177 10.64 -9.58 -11.02
C LEU A 177 10.17 -8.37 -10.21
N ILE A 178 11.04 -7.38 -9.97
CA ILE A 178 10.68 -6.12 -9.31
C ILE A 178 9.52 -5.46 -10.08
N GLY A 179 9.60 -5.44 -11.41
CA GLY A 179 8.55 -4.92 -12.28
C GLY A 179 7.22 -5.67 -12.16
N GLN A 180 7.24 -6.99 -11.95
CA GLN A 180 6.02 -7.79 -11.69
C GLN A 180 5.45 -7.49 -10.31
N GLN A 181 6.31 -7.41 -9.30
CA GLN A 181 5.93 -7.11 -7.92
C GLN A 181 5.37 -5.70 -7.76
N LEU A 182 5.82 -4.73 -8.56
CA LEU A 182 5.20 -3.40 -8.67
C LEU A 182 3.78 -3.46 -9.24
N ASP A 183 3.50 -4.35 -10.19
CA ASP A 183 2.15 -4.55 -10.73
C ASP A 183 1.25 -5.27 -9.72
N GLU A 184 1.77 -6.27 -9.02
CA GLU A 184 1.06 -6.95 -7.94
C GLU A 184 0.69 -5.99 -6.82
N PHE A 185 1.65 -5.21 -6.32
CA PHE A 185 1.41 -4.18 -5.32
C PHE A 185 0.33 -3.19 -5.77
N HIS A 186 0.39 -2.71 -7.01
CA HIS A 186 -0.65 -1.85 -7.56
C HIS A 186 -2.02 -2.52 -7.52
N ASN A 187 -2.13 -3.74 -8.06
CA ASN A 187 -3.41 -4.44 -8.17
C ASN A 187 -4.03 -4.73 -6.80
N GLU A 188 -3.22 -5.05 -5.80
CA GLU A 188 -3.68 -5.38 -4.45
C GLU A 188 -3.99 -4.14 -3.60
N ALA A 189 -3.15 -3.09 -3.69
CA ALA A 189 -3.15 -1.98 -2.74
C ALA A 189 -3.71 -0.66 -3.28
N LEU A 190 -3.67 -0.43 -4.60
CA LEU A 190 -3.87 0.89 -5.21
C LEU A 190 -4.92 0.95 -6.32
N ALA A 191 -5.08 -0.13 -7.08
CA ALA A 191 -5.92 -0.17 -8.28
C ALA A 191 -7.37 0.17 -7.96
N SER A 192 -7.91 -0.36 -6.86
CA SER A 192 -9.24 0.01 -6.35
C SER A 192 -9.13 1.06 -5.25
N HIS A 193 -10.11 1.96 -5.17
CA HIS A 193 -10.27 2.88 -4.04
C HIS A 193 -10.48 2.17 -2.69
N ARG A 194 -10.85 0.88 -2.73
CA ARG A 194 -10.93 -0.02 -1.57
C ARG A 194 -9.62 -0.74 -1.26
N GLY A 195 -8.60 -0.54 -2.08
CA GLY A 195 -7.24 -1.02 -1.82
C GLY A 195 -6.70 -0.42 -0.53
N THR A 196 -5.83 -1.16 0.13
CA THR A 196 -5.38 -0.86 1.49
C THR A 196 -4.66 0.47 1.59
N ILE A 197 -3.76 0.75 0.64
CA ILE A 197 -3.04 2.03 0.58
C ILE A 197 -3.92 3.11 -0.04
N ALA A 198 -4.72 2.78 -1.06
CA ALA A 198 -5.62 3.75 -1.70
C ALA A 198 -6.57 4.43 -0.69
N ARG A 199 -7.12 3.69 0.27
CA ARG A 199 -8.02 4.25 1.30
C ARG A 199 -7.35 5.33 2.17
N LEU A 200 -6.04 5.23 2.37
CA LEU A 200 -5.26 6.21 3.13
C LEU A 200 -5.06 7.49 2.31
N MET A 201 -5.01 7.37 0.98
CA MET A 201 -4.78 8.48 0.05
C MET A 201 -6.06 9.25 -0.29
N TRP A 202 -7.24 8.60 -0.24
CA TRP A 202 -8.50 9.25 -0.60
C TRP A 202 -9.14 9.98 0.59
N GLN A 203 -9.74 11.13 0.29
CA GLN A 203 -10.63 11.88 1.17
C GLN A 203 -11.87 12.30 0.38
N ILE A 204 -13.03 12.27 1.02
CA ILE A 204 -14.26 12.83 0.44
C ILE A 204 -14.42 14.23 1.01
N GLU A 205 -14.34 15.24 0.15
CA GLU A 205 -14.72 16.61 0.51
C GLU A 205 -16.24 16.70 0.54
N GLU A 206 -16.80 17.43 1.51
CA GLU A 206 -18.26 17.56 1.66
C GLU A 206 -18.84 18.47 0.57
N GLU A 207 -18.15 19.57 0.24
CA GLU A 207 -18.60 20.58 -0.72
C GLU A 207 -17.43 21.12 -1.58
N PRO A 208 -17.41 20.91 -2.92
CA PRO A 208 -18.30 19.99 -3.64
C PRO A 208 -18.03 18.54 -3.23
N THR A 209 -19.08 17.71 -3.20
CA THR A 209 -18.96 16.28 -2.87
C THR A 209 -18.09 15.54 -3.89
N LEU A 210 -16.78 15.49 -3.65
CA LEU A 210 -15.77 14.98 -4.55
C LEU A 210 -14.71 14.19 -3.79
N SER A 211 -14.34 13.04 -4.34
CA SER A 211 -13.18 12.29 -3.88
C SER A 211 -11.90 12.98 -4.35
N VAL A 212 -11.04 13.33 -3.41
CA VAL A 212 -9.79 14.05 -3.61
C VAL A 212 -8.64 13.28 -2.97
N LEU A 213 -7.43 13.48 -3.48
CA LEU A 213 -6.25 12.95 -2.81
C LEU A 213 -5.94 13.81 -1.56
N ARG A 214 -5.54 13.14 -0.48
CA ARG A 214 -4.97 13.76 0.71
C ARG A 214 -3.62 14.39 0.38
N HIS A 215 -3.12 15.20 1.31
CA HIS A 215 -1.80 15.80 1.18
C HIS A 215 -0.70 14.72 1.05
N LYS A 216 0.20 14.88 0.08
CA LYS A 216 1.33 13.98 -0.20
C LYS A 216 0.92 12.51 -0.40
N PRO A 217 0.07 12.21 -1.40
CA PRO A 217 -0.39 10.84 -1.65
C PRO A 217 0.76 9.89 -2.01
N GLU A 218 1.84 10.41 -2.61
CA GLU A 218 3.06 9.66 -2.93
C GLU A 218 3.74 9.05 -1.70
N LEU A 219 3.71 9.73 -0.54
CA LEU A 219 4.31 9.19 0.69
C LEU A 219 3.58 7.93 1.19
N HIS A 220 2.27 7.85 1.01
CA HIS A 220 1.51 6.63 1.37
C HIS A 220 1.84 5.47 0.42
N VAL A 221 2.03 5.76 -0.87
CA VAL A 221 2.49 4.77 -1.85
C VAL A 221 3.89 4.27 -1.48
N GLN A 222 4.82 5.19 -1.20
CA GLN A 222 6.20 4.90 -0.83
C GLN A 222 6.28 4.02 0.42
N SER A 223 5.62 4.43 1.51
CA SER A 223 5.54 3.69 2.77
C SER A 223 4.94 2.29 2.59
N GLY A 224 3.83 2.20 1.83
CA GLY A 224 3.19 0.93 1.51
C GLY A 224 4.09 -0.01 0.70
N LEU A 225 4.79 0.54 -0.29
CA LEU A 225 5.69 -0.19 -1.17
C LEU A 225 6.96 -0.64 -0.44
N LEU A 226 7.50 0.20 0.43
CA LEU A 226 8.63 -0.14 1.30
C LEU A 226 8.28 -1.33 2.19
N THR A 227 7.11 -1.29 2.84
CA THR A 227 6.62 -2.40 3.66
C THR A 227 6.46 -3.68 2.84
N TYR A 228 5.92 -3.56 1.62
CA TYR A 228 5.71 -4.68 0.71
C TYR A 228 7.05 -5.31 0.29
N PHE A 229 8.01 -4.53 -0.19
CA PHE A 229 9.31 -5.05 -0.60
C PHE A 229 10.16 -5.56 0.55
N ARG A 230 10.13 -4.91 1.74
CA ARG A 230 10.79 -5.47 2.93
C ARG A 230 10.23 -6.84 3.30
N GLY A 231 8.92 -7.05 3.15
CA GLY A 231 8.32 -8.37 3.35
C GLY A 231 8.83 -9.44 2.37
N LEU A 232 9.10 -9.06 1.12
CA LEU A 232 9.57 -9.98 0.09
C LEU A 232 11.09 -10.21 0.12
N TYR A 233 11.85 -9.22 0.55
CA TYR A 233 13.30 -9.20 0.43
C TYR A 233 13.96 -9.31 1.80
N ARG A 234 14.72 -10.39 1.98
CA ARG A 234 15.50 -10.62 3.18
C ARG A 234 16.62 -9.59 3.29
N ASN A 235 16.72 -8.89 4.43
CA ASN A 235 17.80 -7.92 4.76
C ASN A 235 19.25 -8.42 4.54
N LYS A 236 19.48 -9.73 4.37
CA LYS A 236 20.80 -10.31 4.08
C LYS A 236 21.13 -10.41 2.59
N VAL A 237 20.12 -10.37 1.73
CA VAL A 237 20.19 -10.65 0.29
C VAL A 237 19.93 -9.38 -0.50
N ALA A 238 18.91 -8.64 -0.07
CA ALA A 238 18.62 -7.32 -0.58
C ALA A 238 18.21 -6.38 0.56
N THR A 239 18.44 -5.11 0.34
CA THR A 239 18.07 -4.01 1.23
C THR A 239 17.14 -3.08 0.47
N VAL A 240 16.09 -2.62 1.15
CA VAL A 240 15.11 -1.68 0.60
C VAL A 240 15.19 -0.41 1.41
N ASP A 241 15.65 0.63 0.75
CA ASP A 241 15.79 1.96 1.30
C ASP A 241 14.77 2.89 0.67
N GLU A 242 14.47 3.98 1.36
CA GLU A 242 13.65 5.06 0.84
C GLU A 242 14.35 6.39 1.03
N GLU A 243 13.88 7.40 0.29
CA GLU A 243 14.34 8.79 0.39
C GLU A 243 15.87 8.93 0.32
N VAL A 244 16.49 8.13 -0.54
CA VAL A 244 17.95 8.08 -0.69
C VAL A 244 18.44 9.35 -1.37
N ALA A 245 19.19 10.16 -0.64
CA ALA A 245 19.78 11.40 -1.17
C ALA A 245 20.92 11.10 -2.15
N LEU A 246 20.81 11.65 -3.36
CA LEU A 246 21.77 11.60 -4.45
C LEU A 246 22.09 13.01 -4.94
N THR A 247 23.14 13.14 -5.75
CA THR A 247 23.48 14.41 -6.42
C THR A 247 22.33 14.92 -7.31
N GLU A 248 21.59 14.02 -7.94
CA GLU A 248 20.51 14.35 -8.89
C GLU A 248 19.13 14.51 -8.22
N GLY A 249 19.05 14.37 -6.90
CA GLY A 249 17.80 14.43 -6.16
C GLY A 249 17.66 13.31 -5.14
N ARG A 250 16.42 12.98 -4.79
CA ARG A 250 16.11 12.01 -3.75
C ARG A 250 15.25 10.90 -4.34
N VAL A 251 15.76 9.67 -4.28
CA VAL A 251 15.05 8.50 -4.83
C VAL A 251 13.97 8.08 -3.85
N ASP A 252 12.75 7.87 -4.35
CA ASP A 252 11.64 7.43 -3.50
C ASP A 252 11.91 6.04 -2.90
N VAL A 253 12.22 5.03 -3.73
CA VAL A 253 12.57 3.68 -3.26
C VAL A 253 13.79 3.13 -3.99
N ARG A 254 14.72 2.56 -3.23
CA ARG A 254 15.92 1.89 -3.75
C ARG A 254 15.96 0.45 -3.26
N VAL A 255 16.13 -0.49 -4.20
CA VAL A 255 16.43 -1.90 -3.91
C VAL A 255 17.90 -2.14 -4.24
N VAL A 256 18.69 -2.55 -3.24
CA VAL A 256 20.10 -2.94 -3.41
C VAL A 256 20.24 -4.41 -3.09
N ARG A 257 20.80 -5.20 -4.01
CA ARG A 257 21.03 -6.64 -3.82
C ARG A 257 22.49 -7.04 -4.02
N PHE A 258 22.84 -8.08 -3.26
CA PHE A 258 24.03 -8.94 -3.37
C PHE A 258 24.03 -9.72 -4.69
N ASP A 259 25.16 -10.16 -5.24
CA ASP A 259 25.25 -11.50 -5.80
C ASP A 259 26.18 -12.36 -4.92
N GLN A 260 26.32 -13.66 -5.23
CA GLN A 260 27.20 -14.56 -4.48
C GLN A 260 28.67 -14.13 -4.52
N ALA A 261 29.08 -13.40 -5.56
CA ALA A 261 30.41 -12.80 -5.70
C ALA A 261 30.51 -11.43 -4.99
N LYS A 262 29.46 -11.00 -4.28
CA LYS A 262 29.31 -9.70 -3.62
C LYS A 262 29.30 -8.50 -4.57
N GLN A 263 29.01 -8.73 -5.85
CA GLN A 263 28.75 -7.65 -6.80
C GLN A 263 27.41 -6.99 -6.46
N ARG A 264 27.43 -5.66 -6.39
CA ARG A 264 26.26 -4.86 -6.01
C ARG A 264 25.40 -4.57 -7.24
N PHE A 265 24.10 -4.81 -7.13
CA PHE A 265 23.11 -4.41 -8.12
C PHE A 265 22.07 -3.48 -7.48
N ILE A 266 21.68 -2.43 -8.20
CA ILE A 266 20.83 -1.36 -7.67
C ILE A 266 19.69 -1.11 -8.63
N THR A 267 18.47 -1.25 -8.14
CA THR A 267 17.26 -0.82 -8.84
C THR A 267 16.68 0.41 -8.13
N MET A 268 16.42 1.47 -8.89
CA MET A 268 15.82 2.72 -8.40
C MET A 268 14.36 2.81 -8.84
N ILE A 269 13.49 3.35 -8.00
CA ILE A 269 12.06 3.48 -8.29
C ILE A 269 11.64 4.90 -7.93
N GLU A 270 11.16 5.63 -8.92
CA GLU A 270 10.53 6.94 -8.77
C GLU A 270 9.01 6.78 -8.87
N LEU A 271 8.28 7.44 -7.98
CA LEU A 271 6.84 7.38 -7.85
C LEU A 271 6.24 8.74 -8.25
N LYS A 272 5.15 8.71 -9.02
CA LYS A 272 4.32 9.87 -9.30
C LYS A 272 2.85 9.52 -9.15
N VAL A 273 2.09 10.33 -8.42
CA VAL A 273 0.62 10.19 -8.34
C VAL A 273 -0.03 11.35 -9.09
N LEU A 274 -0.86 11.04 -10.08
CA LEU A 274 -1.56 12.04 -10.88
C LEU A 274 -2.82 12.51 -10.18
N ASP A 275 -2.94 13.81 -9.92
CA ASP A 275 -4.03 14.36 -9.13
C ASP A 275 -5.29 14.61 -9.99
N PRO A 276 -6.48 14.11 -9.59
CA PRO A 276 -7.73 14.43 -10.27
C PRO A 276 -8.11 15.93 -10.27
N LYS A 277 -7.51 16.76 -9.41
CA LYS A 277 -7.69 18.23 -9.39
C LYS A 277 -6.81 18.95 -10.42
N ASN A 278 -5.74 18.32 -10.89
CA ASN A 278 -4.84 18.91 -11.87
C ASN A 278 -5.40 18.80 -13.30
N THR A 279 -4.97 19.73 -14.16
CA THR A 279 -5.26 19.64 -15.60
C THR A 279 -4.44 18.50 -16.22
N ASP A 280 -4.91 17.96 -17.35
CA ASP A 280 -4.17 16.90 -18.07
C ASP A 280 -2.74 17.34 -18.41
N ALA A 281 -2.54 18.59 -18.83
CA ALA A 281 -1.21 19.13 -19.10
C ALA A 281 -0.30 19.13 -17.86
N LYS A 282 -0.81 19.51 -16.69
CA LYS A 282 -0.04 19.49 -15.43
C LYS A 282 0.30 18.08 -15.00
N ASN A 283 -0.65 17.15 -15.10
CA ASN A 283 -0.41 15.75 -14.77
C ASN A 283 0.59 15.11 -15.75
N LEU A 284 0.52 15.47 -17.04
CA LEU A 284 1.45 14.99 -18.05
C LEU A 284 2.87 15.51 -17.78
N GLU A 285 3.01 16.80 -17.48
CA GLU A 285 4.28 17.41 -17.06
C GLU A 285 4.84 16.71 -15.82
N TRP A 286 4.01 16.48 -14.79
CA TRP A 286 4.40 15.77 -13.57
C TRP A 286 4.91 14.35 -13.85
N ALA A 287 4.23 13.61 -14.73
CA ALA A 287 4.66 12.28 -15.14
C ALA A 287 6.01 12.30 -15.90
N HIS A 288 6.22 13.26 -16.79
CA HIS A 288 7.51 13.43 -17.48
C HIS A 288 8.64 13.78 -16.50
N GLN A 289 8.38 14.60 -15.48
CA GLN A 289 9.37 14.89 -14.43
C GLN A 289 9.80 13.61 -13.70
N GLY A 290 8.88 12.70 -13.39
CA GLY A 290 9.25 11.40 -12.80
C GLY A 290 10.15 10.55 -13.70
N ILE A 291 9.91 10.56 -15.01
CA ILE A 291 10.79 9.87 -15.99
C ILE A 291 12.18 10.52 -16.01
N GLU A 292 12.27 11.85 -15.99
CA GLU A 292 13.55 12.57 -15.93
C GLU A 292 14.33 12.26 -14.64
N GLN A 293 13.66 12.25 -13.49
CA GLN A 293 14.27 11.91 -12.21
C GLN A 293 14.82 10.48 -12.22
N ALA A 294 14.00 9.50 -12.63
CA ALA A 294 14.43 8.10 -12.77
C ALA A 294 15.63 7.94 -13.72
N HIS A 295 15.64 8.70 -14.83
CA HIS A 295 16.78 8.74 -15.75
C HIS A 295 18.05 9.30 -15.10
N GLY A 296 17.92 10.37 -14.32
CA GLY A 296 19.02 10.96 -13.54
C GLY A 296 19.67 9.95 -12.62
N TYR A 297 18.88 9.17 -11.87
CA TYR A 297 19.40 8.19 -10.90
C TYR A 297 20.28 7.11 -11.52
N LYS A 298 20.02 6.72 -12.78
CA LYS A 298 20.86 5.75 -13.51
C LYS A 298 22.30 6.25 -13.69
N LYS A 299 22.48 7.56 -13.89
CA LYS A 299 23.80 8.15 -14.19
C LYS A 299 24.70 8.19 -12.96
N THR A 300 24.13 8.41 -11.78
CA THR A 300 24.91 8.70 -10.55
C THR A 300 25.39 7.45 -9.82
N ASN A 301 24.64 6.34 -9.88
CA ASN A 301 24.88 5.18 -9.01
C ASN A 301 25.18 3.87 -9.73
N GLN A 302 25.35 3.88 -11.05
CA GLN A 302 25.45 2.65 -11.84
C GLN A 302 24.26 1.73 -11.58
N ALA A 303 23.05 2.30 -11.49
CA ALA A 303 21.84 1.51 -11.29
C ALA A 303 21.61 0.60 -12.50
N GLU A 304 21.33 -0.68 -12.24
CA GLU A 304 21.04 -1.66 -13.30
C GLU A 304 19.72 -1.31 -13.99
N ALA A 305 18.76 -0.81 -13.21
CA ALA A 305 17.44 -0.41 -13.66
C ALA A 305 16.94 0.82 -12.91
N ALA A 306 16.10 1.60 -13.57
CA ALA A 306 15.30 2.64 -12.95
C ALA A 306 13.86 2.57 -13.44
N PHE A 307 12.92 2.60 -12.52
CA PHE A 307 11.49 2.61 -12.78
C PHE A 307 10.92 4.02 -12.60
N ALA A 308 9.98 4.37 -13.46
CA ALA A 308 9.05 5.47 -13.23
C ALA A 308 7.64 4.88 -13.11
N CYS A 309 7.08 4.92 -11.91
CA CYS A 309 5.76 4.40 -11.58
C CYS A 309 4.76 5.54 -11.49
N ILE A 310 3.89 5.64 -12.50
CA ILE A 310 2.89 6.69 -12.65
C ILE A 310 1.53 6.12 -12.24
N TYR A 311 1.07 6.48 -11.05
CA TYR A 311 -0.23 6.10 -10.52
C TYR A 311 -1.30 7.10 -10.99
N ASP A 312 -2.12 6.69 -11.96
CA ASP A 312 -3.09 7.56 -12.62
C ASP A 312 -4.41 7.63 -11.84
N ALA A 313 -4.49 8.57 -10.89
CA ALA A 313 -5.69 8.85 -10.12
C ALA A 313 -6.60 9.92 -10.77
N ARG A 314 -6.37 10.27 -12.06
CA ARG A 314 -7.24 11.18 -12.80
C ARG A 314 -8.61 10.55 -13.00
N ARG A 315 -9.64 11.40 -13.05
CA ARG A 315 -11.03 10.99 -13.33
C ARG A 315 -11.21 10.51 -14.77
N SER A 316 -10.61 11.23 -15.72
CA SER A 316 -10.58 10.86 -17.13
C SER A 316 -9.21 10.27 -17.47
N LYS A 317 -9.21 9.12 -18.14
CA LYS A 317 -8.00 8.43 -18.62
C LYS A 317 -8.01 8.28 -20.15
N ALA A 318 -8.83 9.07 -20.83
CA ALA A 318 -9.15 8.91 -22.25
C ALA A 318 -7.96 9.21 -23.18
N ASP A 319 -7.07 10.12 -22.77
CA ASP A 319 -5.90 10.52 -23.54
C ASP A 319 -4.77 9.50 -23.50
N GLN A 320 -4.74 8.60 -22.50
CA GLN A 320 -3.70 7.58 -22.27
C GLN A 320 -2.24 8.10 -22.18
N MET A 321 -2.03 9.42 -22.14
CA MET A 321 -0.71 10.07 -22.04
C MET A 321 0.37 9.46 -22.99
N PRO A 322 0.16 9.47 -24.32
CA PRO A 322 0.92 8.66 -25.27
C PRO A 322 2.40 9.05 -25.37
N THR A 323 2.80 10.24 -24.91
CA THR A 323 4.18 10.73 -24.96
C THR A 323 5.08 10.12 -23.88
N LEU A 324 4.52 9.55 -22.82
CA LEU A 324 5.31 8.98 -21.72
C LEU A 324 6.15 7.77 -22.15
N LYS A 325 5.56 6.87 -22.95
CA LYS A 325 6.24 5.64 -23.35
C LYS A 325 7.43 5.90 -24.30
N PRO A 326 7.30 6.73 -25.36
CA PRO A 326 8.44 7.15 -26.17
C PRO A 326 9.54 7.82 -25.34
N ASP A 327 9.17 8.70 -24.41
CA ASP A 327 10.13 9.42 -23.56
C ASP A 327 10.91 8.48 -22.63
N ALA A 328 10.22 7.59 -21.91
CA ALA A 328 10.86 6.60 -21.06
C ALA A 328 11.78 5.65 -21.84
N ASN A 329 11.35 5.21 -23.03
CA ASN A 329 12.18 4.38 -23.90
C ASN A 329 13.46 5.11 -24.34
N ALA A 330 13.35 6.38 -24.73
CA ALA A 330 14.51 7.20 -25.13
C ALA A 330 15.52 7.38 -23.99
N LYS A 331 15.05 7.40 -22.75
CA LYS A 331 15.86 7.53 -21.53
C LYS A 331 16.30 6.20 -20.90
N GLY A 332 15.86 5.07 -21.46
CA GLY A 332 16.09 3.75 -20.91
C GLY A 332 15.51 3.55 -19.50
N VAL A 333 14.36 4.16 -19.23
CA VAL A 333 13.60 4.05 -17.97
C VAL A 333 12.47 3.04 -18.15
N LEU A 334 12.28 2.17 -17.15
CA LEU A 334 11.19 1.20 -17.12
C LEU A 334 9.91 1.89 -16.64
N LEU A 335 9.05 2.27 -17.58
CA LEU A 335 7.79 2.95 -17.29
C LEU A 335 6.68 1.97 -16.88
N LYS A 336 5.99 2.27 -15.77
CA LYS A 336 4.75 1.64 -15.33
C LYS A 336 3.67 2.71 -15.22
N VAL A 337 2.65 2.67 -16.07
CA VAL A 337 1.46 3.54 -15.94
C VAL A 337 0.32 2.70 -15.36
N GLN A 338 -0.09 3.03 -14.15
CA GLN A 338 -0.90 2.17 -13.29
C GLN A 338 -2.19 2.90 -12.90
N PRO A 339 -3.36 2.53 -13.48
CA PRO A 339 -4.60 3.27 -13.30
C PRO A 339 -5.24 3.01 -11.93
N MET A 340 -5.59 4.08 -11.22
CA MET A 340 -6.34 4.00 -9.96
C MET A 340 -7.83 4.32 -10.17
N GLU A 341 -8.69 3.55 -9.53
CA GLU A 341 -10.11 3.89 -9.37
C GLU A 341 -10.27 5.11 -8.46
N VAL A 342 -11.07 6.06 -8.90
CA VAL A 342 -11.48 7.21 -8.09
C VAL A 342 -12.79 6.86 -7.38
N PRO A 343 -12.88 6.95 -6.04
CA PRO A 343 -14.13 6.66 -5.35
C PRO A 343 -15.27 7.53 -5.88
N ASP A 344 -16.45 6.95 -6.14
CA ASP A 344 -17.66 7.73 -6.43
C ASP A 344 -18.27 8.19 -5.10
N PRO A 345 -18.31 9.50 -4.82
CA PRO A 345 -18.79 10.00 -3.53
C PRO A 345 -20.33 9.97 -3.45
N ARG A 346 -21.04 9.64 -4.54
CA ARG A 346 -22.50 9.47 -4.52
C ARG A 346 -22.87 8.15 -3.84
N PRO A 347 -23.90 8.11 -2.99
CA PRO A 347 -24.40 6.86 -2.44
C PRO A 347 -24.74 5.92 -3.60
N GLN A 348 -24.17 4.72 -3.61
CA GLN A 348 -24.61 3.68 -4.54
C GLN A 348 -26.12 3.55 -4.34
N LYS A 349 -26.92 3.92 -5.35
CA LYS A 349 -28.35 3.64 -5.36
C LYS A 349 -28.46 2.14 -5.16
N LYS A 350 -28.86 1.70 -3.95
CA LYS A 350 -29.26 0.31 -3.71
C LYS A 350 -30.27 -0.02 -4.80
N GLY A 351 -29.86 -0.84 -5.75
CA GLY A 351 -30.75 -1.33 -6.78
C GLY A 351 -31.93 -1.98 -6.07
N LYS A 352 -33.10 -1.38 -6.17
CA LYS A 352 -34.35 -2.11 -6.02
C LYS A 352 -34.34 -3.16 -7.13
N ASN A 353 -34.60 -4.42 -6.73
CA ASN A 353 -34.88 -5.63 -7.53
C ASN A 353 -33.68 -6.59 -7.64
N GLY A 354 -33.80 -7.89 -7.39
CA GLY A 354 -35.02 -8.71 -7.42
C GLY A 354 -35.23 -9.56 -6.18
N ALA A 355 -36.34 -9.31 -5.49
CA ALA A 355 -37.06 -10.36 -4.81
C ALA A 355 -37.62 -11.32 -5.86
N ALA A 356 -37.53 -12.61 -5.56
CA ALA A 356 -38.12 -13.69 -6.31
C ALA A 356 -39.64 -13.49 -6.46
N THR A 357 -40.14 -13.53 -7.69
CA THR A 357 -41.51 -13.94 -7.97
C THR A 357 -41.48 -14.95 -9.10
N SER A 358 -41.77 -16.18 -8.68
CA SER A 358 -42.19 -17.32 -9.46
C SER A 358 -43.38 -17.04 -10.40
N ALA A 359 -43.41 -17.84 -11.46
CA ALA A 359 -44.58 -18.26 -12.24
C ALA A 359 -45.10 -17.32 -13.35
N MET A 360 -44.68 -17.63 -14.59
CA MET A 360 -45.59 -17.62 -15.74
C MET A 360 -45.65 -19.04 -16.34
N PRO A 361 -46.86 -19.53 -16.68
CA PRO A 361 -47.05 -20.41 -17.81
C PRO A 361 -47.67 -19.64 -19.01
N PRO A 362 -47.65 -20.25 -20.21
CA PRO A 362 -47.50 -19.52 -21.48
C PRO A 362 -48.78 -19.46 -22.31
N LYS A 363 -48.83 -18.51 -23.26
CA LYS A 363 -49.37 -18.59 -24.66
C LYS A 363 -49.95 -17.25 -25.11
N GLY A 364 -49.72 -16.91 -26.37
CA GLY A 364 -50.61 -15.97 -27.08
C GLY A 364 -49.93 -15.06 -28.09
N SER A 365 -49.61 -15.60 -29.25
CA SER A 365 -49.39 -14.89 -30.51
C SER A 365 -50.46 -13.83 -30.83
N ARG A 366 -50.05 -12.68 -31.41
CA ARG A 366 -50.37 -12.25 -32.80
C ARG A 366 -50.50 -10.71 -32.97
N ALA A 367 -49.79 -10.23 -33.99
CA ALA A 367 -50.07 -9.11 -34.92
C ALA A 367 -50.01 -7.63 -34.47
N THR A 368 -49.06 -6.93 -35.10
CA THR A 368 -49.12 -5.56 -35.66
C THR A 368 -50.38 -5.34 -36.52
N PRO A 369 -50.88 -4.08 -36.63
CA PRO A 369 -50.45 -3.23 -37.75
C PRO A 369 -50.30 -1.72 -37.45
N THR A 370 -49.28 -1.14 -38.10
CA THR A 370 -49.20 0.18 -38.80
C THR A 370 -50.29 1.23 -38.56
N ALA A 371 -49.94 2.51 -38.32
CA ALA A 371 -49.56 3.51 -39.33
C ALA A 371 -49.67 4.98 -38.83
N LYS A 372 -48.80 5.83 -39.40
CA LYS A 372 -49.00 7.24 -39.85
C LYS A 372 -48.80 8.46 -38.91
N ARG A 373 -47.76 9.20 -39.33
CA ARG A 373 -47.68 10.65 -39.67
C ARG A 373 -47.48 11.73 -38.58
N ALA A 374 -46.23 12.21 -38.53
CA ALA A 374 -45.73 13.53 -38.98
C ALA A 374 -46.45 14.84 -38.60
N GLY A 375 -45.65 15.77 -38.05
CA GLY A 375 -45.87 17.24 -38.01
C GLY A 375 -44.99 17.88 -36.92
N SER A 376 -43.73 18.22 -37.19
CA SER A 376 -43.23 19.55 -37.63
C SER A 376 -43.50 20.69 -36.65
N GLY A 377 -42.43 21.32 -36.16
CA GLY A 377 -42.51 22.64 -35.52
C GLY A 377 -41.27 23.00 -34.72
N SER A 378 -40.28 23.62 -35.37
CA SER A 378 -39.12 24.24 -34.73
C SER A 378 -39.08 25.73 -35.06
N VAL A 379 -38.46 26.50 -34.14
CA VAL A 379 -37.85 27.83 -34.29
C VAL A 379 -38.71 29.10 -34.05
N ALA A 380 -38.51 29.64 -32.84
CA ALA A 380 -38.07 31.00 -32.45
C ALA A 380 -38.75 32.29 -32.99
N LYS A 381 -39.10 33.17 -32.03
CA LYS A 381 -38.63 34.58 -31.85
C LYS A 381 -39.46 35.22 -30.71
N LYS A 382 -38.86 35.76 -29.63
CA LYS A 382 -38.13 37.04 -29.45
C LYS A 382 -39.07 38.23 -29.25
N GLN A 383 -39.10 38.81 -28.04
CA GLN A 383 -39.25 40.25 -27.72
C GLN A 383 -39.29 40.45 -26.18
N SER A 384 -38.27 41.08 -25.58
CA SER A 384 -38.15 42.51 -25.18
C SER A 384 -38.88 42.82 -23.85
N ALA A 385 -38.25 43.17 -22.73
CA ALA A 385 -37.37 44.31 -22.38
C ALA A 385 -38.11 45.25 -21.40
N ALA A 386 -37.56 45.47 -20.20
CA ALA A 386 -37.56 46.71 -19.39
C ALA A 386 -37.08 46.37 -17.97
N LYS A 387 -35.84 46.71 -17.58
CA LYS A 387 -35.41 47.96 -16.92
C LYS A 387 -36.16 48.28 -15.61
N GLY A 388 -35.43 48.22 -14.49
CA GLY A 388 -35.82 48.82 -13.22
C GLY A 388 -34.97 48.36 -12.04
N ALA A 389 -33.83 49.02 -11.82
CA ALA A 389 -33.11 49.05 -10.53
C ALA A 389 -33.28 50.47 -9.95
N PRO A 390 -32.74 50.81 -8.76
CA PRO A 390 -32.83 50.18 -7.43
C PRO A 390 -33.29 51.22 -6.36
N LYS A 391 -33.54 50.80 -5.11
CA LYS A 391 -32.97 51.42 -3.87
C LYS A 391 -33.58 50.89 -2.56
N LYS A 392 -32.66 50.63 -1.63
CA LYS A 392 -32.70 50.65 -0.15
C LYS A 392 -33.98 51.19 0.51
N LEU A 393 -34.57 50.42 1.42
CA LEU A 393 -34.30 50.45 2.88
C LEU A 393 -34.77 49.13 3.49
#